data_AF-A0A9D3ZKB9-F1
#
_entry.id   AF-A0A9D3ZKB9-F1
#
_cell.length_a   1.000
_cell.length_b   1.000
_cell.length_c   1.000
_cell.angle_alpha   90.00
_cell.angle_beta   90.00
_cell.angle_gamma   90.00
#
_symmetry.space_group_name_H-M   'P 1'
#
loop_
_entity.id
_entity.type
_entity.pdbx_description
1 polymer ?
#
loop_
_entity_poly.entity_id
_entity_poly.type
_entity_poly.pdbx_seq_one_letter_code
_entity_poly.pdbx_strand_id
1 'polypeptide(L)'
;MNEIFNGNNQYALSSNVVLTHKSLVLGQVFVEKTEKTTIPRRLATGLNRRFFRQGARRGRSLTPGGSYKAYKYIEDILLKVAAQVTDSGPCDTYIGKGGSGNFVKMVHNGIEHGDMQLIAEAYDVLKSVEKLSNEELRQVFSEWNNGILLSFLIEITADIFGIKDDKGEGYLVDKVLDKTRMKGTGKWTVQQAAELSVAAPTIALGLKDERIEAAKVFTSRGLGGVMADVAIDTNKLVDDVRQALYASKICDRIKKAYDRNPNLANLIVDPEFAKGIMERQSTWRRVASISINSGISMPAMSSSLAYFYSYRRERLLDNLVQAQKDYF
;
A
#
# COMPACT_ATOMS: atom_id res chain seq x y z
N MET A 1 -1.79 8.35 -25.67
CA MET A 1 -2.56 7.64 -24.61
C MET A 1 -3.11 6.24 -24.99
N ASN A 2 -3.26 5.87 -26.27
CA ASN A 2 -3.92 4.61 -26.68
C ASN A 2 -3.00 3.41 -27.01
N GLU A 3 -1.68 3.56 -27.00
CA GLU A 3 -0.72 2.52 -27.43
C GLU A 3 0.09 1.87 -26.28
N ILE A 4 -0.27 2.14 -25.02
CA ILE A 4 0.58 1.94 -23.83
C ILE A 4 0.80 0.46 -23.39
N PHE A 5 0.17 -0.57 -24.00
CA PHE A 5 0.15 -1.93 -23.39
C PHE A 5 0.26 -3.12 -24.37
N ASN A 6 1.22 -3.11 -25.30
CA ASN A 6 1.45 -4.22 -26.25
C ASN A 6 2.54 -5.23 -25.84
N GLY A 7 3.02 -5.22 -24.59
CA GLY A 7 4.02 -6.19 -24.11
C GLY A 7 3.43 -7.58 -23.83
N ASN A 8 3.79 -8.57 -24.66
CA ASN A 8 3.54 -9.99 -24.43
C ASN A 8 4.53 -10.54 -23.40
N ASN A 9 4.20 -10.55 -22.11
CA ASN A 9 4.88 -11.42 -21.14
C ASN A 9 3.86 -12.24 -20.35
N GLN A 10 4.06 -13.56 -20.35
CA GLN A 10 3.30 -14.53 -19.56
C GLN A 10 3.72 -14.40 -18.10
N TYR A 11 2.76 -14.08 -17.22
CA TYR A 11 3.01 -13.82 -15.80
C TYR A 11 3.13 -15.13 -15.02
N ALA A 12 4.31 -15.41 -14.47
CA ALA A 12 4.49 -16.38 -13.40
C ALA A 12 3.94 -15.79 -12.10
N LEU A 13 2.75 -16.24 -11.69
CA LEU A 13 2.07 -15.76 -10.48
C LEU A 13 2.69 -16.44 -9.26
N SER A 14 3.57 -15.73 -8.55
CA SER A 14 4.02 -16.07 -7.20
C SER A 14 3.05 -15.48 -6.16
N SER A 15 3.05 -16.01 -4.94
CA SER A 15 2.18 -15.59 -3.83
C SER A 15 2.25 -14.07 -3.51
N ASN A 16 3.33 -13.40 -3.89
CA ASN A 16 3.53 -11.94 -3.79
C ASN A 16 2.60 -11.11 -4.69
N VAL A 17 2.13 -11.69 -5.78
CA VAL A 17 1.38 -10.98 -6.83
C VAL A 17 -0.11 -10.83 -6.46
N VAL A 18 -0.61 -11.63 -5.50
CA VAL A 18 -2.04 -11.68 -5.15
C VAL A 18 -2.52 -10.47 -4.38
N LEU A 19 -1.72 -9.96 -3.45
CA LEU A 19 -2.07 -8.75 -2.68
C LEU A 19 -2.02 -7.49 -3.55
N THR A 20 -1.30 -7.54 -4.67
CA THR A 20 -1.14 -6.41 -5.60
C THR A 20 -1.97 -6.52 -6.88
N HIS A 21 -2.61 -7.67 -7.15
CA HIS A 21 -3.62 -7.81 -8.20
C HIS A 21 -5.02 -7.43 -7.71
N LYS A 22 -5.69 -6.58 -8.50
CA LYS A 22 -6.98 -5.97 -8.14
C LYS A 22 -8.09 -7.00 -7.93
N SER A 23 -8.53 -7.11 -6.68
CA SER A 23 -9.72 -7.91 -6.30
C SER A 23 -11.01 -7.30 -6.89
N LEU A 24 -11.97 -8.10 -7.35
CA LEU A 24 -13.28 -7.63 -7.83
C LEU A 24 -14.40 -8.09 -6.89
N VAL A 25 -15.25 -7.14 -6.48
CA VAL A 25 -16.63 -7.41 -6.10
C VAL A 25 -17.52 -6.95 -7.26
N LEU A 26 -18.57 -7.70 -7.58
CA LEU A 26 -19.67 -7.31 -8.45
C LEU A 26 -20.39 -6.05 -7.90
N GLY A 27 -19.76 -4.88 -8.08
CA GLY A 27 -20.19 -3.57 -7.57
C GLY A 27 -19.35 -3.11 -6.36
N GLN A 28 -18.84 -1.87 -6.38
CA GLN A 28 -18.28 -1.24 -5.18
C GLN A 28 -19.43 -0.65 -4.37
N VAL A 29 -19.87 -1.36 -3.34
CA VAL A 29 -20.93 -0.92 -2.43
C VAL A 29 -20.38 -0.90 -1.01
N PHE A 30 -20.71 0.16 -0.26
CA PHE A 30 -20.34 0.28 1.15
C PHE A 30 -20.96 -0.88 1.96
N VAL A 31 -20.22 -1.43 2.93
CA VAL A 31 -20.55 -2.70 3.60
C VAL A 31 -21.96 -2.71 4.19
N GLU A 32 -22.33 -1.67 4.94
CA GLU A 32 -23.67 -1.52 5.52
C GLU A 32 -24.80 -1.47 4.48
N LYS A 33 -24.53 -0.95 3.28
CA LYS A 33 -25.53 -0.92 2.20
C LYS A 33 -25.76 -2.32 1.63
N THR A 34 -24.73 -3.17 1.62
CA THR A 34 -24.84 -4.58 1.21
C THR A 34 -25.43 -5.50 2.27
N GLU A 35 -25.34 -5.15 3.55
CA GLU A 35 -26.13 -5.82 4.60
C GLU A 35 -27.63 -5.56 4.44
N LYS A 36 -27.99 -4.37 3.94
CA LYS A 36 -29.38 -3.94 3.72
C LYS A 36 -29.96 -4.30 2.34
N THR A 37 -29.17 -4.85 1.41
CA THR A 37 -29.64 -5.18 0.05
C THR A 37 -29.30 -6.61 -0.36
N THR A 38 -30.34 -7.39 -0.68
CA THR A 38 -30.24 -8.79 -1.12
C THR A 38 -29.96 -8.96 -2.62
N ILE A 39 -29.79 -7.87 -3.38
CA ILE A 39 -29.67 -7.88 -4.85
C ILE A 39 -28.61 -6.85 -5.32
N PRO A 40 -27.63 -7.20 -6.18
CA PRO A 40 -26.60 -6.26 -6.62
C PRO A 40 -27.20 -5.19 -7.54
N ARG A 41 -27.17 -3.91 -7.12
CA ARG A 41 -27.53 -2.77 -7.98
C ARG A 41 -26.28 -2.19 -8.66
N ARG A 42 -26.37 -2.09 -9.99
CA ARG A 42 -25.56 -1.35 -11.01
C ARG A 42 -24.13 -0.89 -10.64
N LEU A 43 -23.18 -1.33 -11.47
CA LEU A 43 -21.77 -0.96 -11.48
C LEU A 43 -21.54 0.53 -11.80
N ALA A 44 -20.80 1.22 -10.93
CA ALA A 44 -20.11 2.47 -11.26
C ALA A 44 -18.70 2.44 -10.64
N THR A 45 -17.65 2.58 -11.46
CA THR A 45 -16.27 2.70 -10.99
C THR A 45 -15.50 3.71 -11.85
N GLY A 46 -14.99 4.77 -11.22
CA GLY A 46 -14.17 5.80 -11.85
C GLY A 46 -12.69 5.63 -11.55
N LEU A 47 -12.01 4.73 -12.27
CA LEU A 47 -10.56 4.65 -12.51
C LEU A 47 -10.34 3.87 -13.83
N ASN A 48 -9.25 4.16 -14.57
CA ASN A 48 -9.03 3.86 -16.00
C ASN A 48 -9.58 2.50 -16.53
N ARG A 49 -10.49 2.57 -17.53
CA ARG A 49 -11.32 1.46 -18.05
C ARG A 49 -10.55 0.29 -18.70
N ARG A 50 -9.31 0.47 -19.15
CA ARG A 50 -8.54 -0.57 -19.90
C ARG A 50 -7.89 -1.63 -19.00
N PHE A 51 -7.33 -1.24 -17.86
CA PHE A 51 -6.72 -2.18 -16.91
C PHE A 51 -7.74 -3.10 -16.25
N PHE A 52 -8.94 -2.57 -16.00
CA PHE A 52 -10.09 -3.40 -15.62
C PHE A 52 -10.35 -4.49 -16.68
N ARG A 53 -10.22 -4.19 -17.99
CA ARG A 53 -10.46 -5.19 -19.03
C ARG A 53 -9.40 -6.30 -19.06
N GLN A 54 -8.12 -6.01 -18.84
CA GLN A 54 -7.08 -7.06 -18.89
C GLN A 54 -7.17 -8.01 -17.68
N GLY A 55 -7.28 -7.50 -16.46
CA GLY A 55 -7.48 -8.34 -15.27
C GLY A 55 -8.79 -9.15 -15.35
N ALA A 56 -9.89 -8.54 -15.82
CA ALA A 56 -11.15 -9.29 -16.02
C ALA A 56 -11.05 -10.38 -17.09
N ARG A 57 -10.12 -10.24 -18.05
CA ARG A 57 -9.93 -11.18 -19.14
C ARG A 57 -8.92 -12.29 -18.82
N ARG A 58 -7.94 -12.03 -17.95
CA ARG A 58 -6.84 -12.95 -17.60
C ARG A 58 -6.95 -13.58 -16.22
N GLY A 59 -7.97 -13.19 -15.45
CA GLY A 59 -8.25 -13.71 -14.11
C GLY A 59 -8.00 -12.67 -13.02
N ARG A 60 -8.85 -12.67 -11.99
CA ARG A 60 -8.77 -11.74 -10.84
C ARG A 60 -8.85 -12.46 -9.50
N SER A 61 -8.43 -11.75 -8.46
CA SER A 61 -8.84 -12.11 -7.10
C SER A 61 -10.33 -11.80 -6.91
N LEU A 62 -11.06 -12.72 -6.31
CA LEU A 62 -12.49 -12.67 -6.05
C LEU A 62 -12.72 -12.90 -4.56
N THR A 63 -13.54 -12.05 -3.95
CA THR A 63 -13.81 -12.07 -2.51
C THR A 63 -15.31 -12.17 -2.26
N PRO A 64 -15.97 -13.28 -2.64
CA PRO A 64 -17.41 -13.45 -2.47
C PRO A 64 -17.82 -13.54 -1.00
N GLY A 65 -18.86 -12.79 -0.63
CA GLY A 65 -19.53 -12.87 0.66
C GLY A 65 -21.05 -12.90 0.49
N GLY A 66 -21.77 -13.25 1.55
CA GLY A 66 -23.24 -13.32 1.55
C GLY A 66 -23.74 -14.74 1.84
N SER A 67 -24.75 -15.20 1.11
CA SER A 67 -25.29 -16.55 1.29
C SER A 67 -24.31 -17.62 0.82
N TYR A 68 -23.91 -18.53 1.73
CA TYR A 68 -23.07 -19.67 1.37
C TYR A 68 -23.71 -20.56 0.31
N LYS A 69 -25.04 -20.76 0.40
CA LYS A 69 -25.80 -21.53 -0.60
C LYS A 69 -25.70 -20.88 -1.98
N ALA A 70 -25.78 -19.55 -2.05
CA ALA A 70 -25.63 -18.82 -3.31
C ALA A 70 -24.21 -18.94 -3.87
N TYR A 71 -23.18 -18.83 -3.02
CA TYR A 71 -21.79 -19.06 -3.42
C TYR A 71 -21.61 -20.45 -4.04
N LYS A 72 -22.15 -21.51 -3.43
CA LYS A 72 -22.05 -22.88 -3.97
C LYS A 72 -22.66 -23.06 -5.36
N TYR A 73 -23.67 -22.29 -5.74
CA TYR A 73 -24.21 -22.34 -7.11
C TYR A 73 -23.29 -21.71 -8.17
N ILE A 74 -22.36 -20.84 -7.76
CA ILE A 74 -21.48 -20.10 -8.68
C ILE A 74 -19.99 -20.40 -8.47
N GLU A 75 -19.63 -21.19 -7.45
CA GLU A 75 -18.26 -21.53 -7.05
C GLU A 75 -17.43 -22.03 -8.25
N ASP A 76 -17.93 -22.99 -9.01
CA ASP A 76 -17.23 -23.54 -10.18
C ASP A 76 -16.90 -22.48 -11.24
N ILE A 77 -17.77 -21.49 -11.42
CA ILE A 77 -17.53 -20.38 -12.35
C ILE A 77 -16.47 -19.45 -11.77
N LEU A 78 -16.61 -19.07 -10.49
CA LEU A 78 -15.67 -18.17 -9.82
C LEU A 78 -14.26 -18.74 -9.77
N LEU A 79 -14.09 -20.02 -9.41
CA LEU A 79 -12.79 -20.69 -9.37
C LEU A 79 -12.10 -20.74 -10.75
N LYS A 80 -12.87 -20.96 -11.83
CA LYS A 80 -12.33 -21.02 -13.21
C LYS A 80 -11.93 -19.65 -13.77
N VAL A 81 -12.62 -18.58 -13.36
CA VAL A 81 -12.32 -17.21 -13.84
C VAL A 81 -11.39 -16.45 -12.89
N ALA A 82 -11.10 -16.99 -11.71
CA ALA A 82 -10.15 -16.41 -10.77
C ALA A 82 -8.71 -16.47 -11.32
N ALA A 83 -7.87 -15.53 -10.88
CA ALA A 83 -6.43 -15.60 -11.10
C ALA A 83 -5.88 -16.86 -10.43
N GLN A 84 -4.96 -17.56 -11.08
CA GLN A 84 -4.37 -18.81 -10.57
C GLN A 84 -2.96 -18.55 -10.07
N VAL A 85 -2.66 -18.94 -8.84
CA VAL A 85 -1.34 -18.74 -8.23
C VAL A 85 -0.65 -20.07 -8.12
N THR A 86 0.61 -20.09 -8.55
CA THR A 86 1.46 -21.28 -8.44
C THR A 86 1.47 -21.74 -6.99
N ASP A 87 1.24 -23.03 -6.76
CA ASP A 87 1.19 -23.69 -5.45
C ASP A 87 0.07 -23.26 -4.48
N SER A 88 -0.73 -22.23 -4.81
CA SER A 88 -1.82 -21.75 -3.95
C SER A 88 -3.21 -21.87 -4.58
N GLY A 89 -3.29 -22.14 -5.89
CA GLY A 89 -4.56 -22.35 -6.60
C GLY A 89 -5.30 -21.03 -6.93
N PRO A 90 -6.63 -21.09 -7.13
CA PRO A 90 -7.43 -19.93 -7.51
C PRO A 90 -7.51 -18.88 -6.40
N CYS A 91 -7.38 -17.61 -6.77
CA CYS A 91 -7.63 -16.46 -5.88
C CYS A 91 -9.13 -16.22 -5.69
N ASP A 92 -9.87 -17.22 -5.21
CA ASP A 92 -11.27 -17.13 -4.81
C ASP A 92 -11.50 -17.98 -3.57
N THR A 93 -12.26 -17.44 -2.61
CA THR A 93 -12.78 -18.23 -1.48
C THR A 93 -14.01 -17.55 -0.91
N TYR A 94 -14.94 -18.34 -0.37
CA TYR A 94 -16.03 -17.78 0.42
C TYR A 94 -15.50 -17.07 1.66
N ILE A 95 -15.73 -15.76 1.73
CA ILE A 95 -15.21 -14.91 2.81
C ILE A 95 -16.09 -15.02 4.06
N GLY A 96 -17.41 -15.08 3.90
CA GLY A 96 -18.33 -15.13 5.03
C GLY A 96 -19.72 -14.61 4.72
N LYS A 97 -20.52 -14.45 5.78
CA LYS A 97 -21.91 -13.97 5.69
C LYS A 97 -21.96 -12.47 5.35
N GLY A 98 -23.14 -11.99 4.95
CA GLY A 98 -23.42 -10.56 4.75
C GLY A 98 -22.44 -9.86 3.80
N GLY A 99 -22.03 -8.64 4.18
CA GLY A 99 -21.11 -7.80 3.40
C GLY A 99 -19.63 -8.13 3.54
N SER A 100 -19.25 -9.28 4.13
CA SER A 100 -17.86 -9.65 4.43
C SER A 100 -16.90 -9.57 3.23
N GLY A 101 -17.35 -10.02 2.06
CA GLY A 101 -16.58 -9.89 0.81
C GLY A 101 -16.28 -8.44 0.41
N ASN A 102 -17.25 -7.54 0.62
CA ASN A 102 -17.05 -6.10 0.41
C ASN A 102 -16.14 -5.49 1.47
N PHE A 103 -16.22 -5.98 2.71
CA PHE A 103 -15.37 -5.53 3.79
C PHE A 103 -13.90 -5.85 3.51
N VAL A 104 -13.59 -7.11 3.14
CA VAL A 104 -12.23 -7.51 2.73
C VAL A 104 -11.76 -6.66 1.54
N LYS A 105 -12.63 -6.41 0.55
CA LYS A 105 -12.27 -5.56 -0.60
C LYS A 105 -12.00 -4.11 -0.20
N MET A 106 -12.75 -3.58 0.76
CA MET A 106 -12.53 -2.25 1.31
C MET A 106 -11.13 -2.18 1.95
N VAL A 107 -10.82 -3.10 2.85
CA VAL A 107 -9.52 -3.19 3.53
C VAL A 107 -8.38 -3.34 2.52
N HIS A 108 -8.53 -4.20 1.50
CA HIS A 108 -7.55 -4.32 0.41
C HIS A 108 -7.29 -2.99 -0.30
N ASN A 109 -8.34 -2.19 -0.58
CA ASN A 109 -8.13 -0.87 -1.17
C ASN A 109 -7.43 0.09 -0.21
N GLY A 110 -7.63 -0.04 1.10
CA GLY A 110 -6.87 0.70 2.12
C GLY A 110 -5.38 0.32 2.10
N ILE A 111 -5.07 -0.98 2.08
CA ILE A 111 -3.70 -1.50 1.97
C ILE A 111 -3.03 -1.01 0.67
N GLU A 112 -3.74 -1.03 -0.46
CA GLU A 112 -3.23 -0.51 -1.75
C GLU A 112 -2.76 0.96 -1.62
N HIS A 113 -3.50 1.80 -0.89
CA HIS A 113 -3.10 3.19 -0.65
C HIS A 113 -1.88 3.30 0.26
N GLY A 114 -1.80 2.49 1.32
CA GLY A 114 -0.64 2.44 2.21
C GLY A 114 0.64 2.04 1.44
N ASP A 115 0.55 1.01 0.61
CA ASP A 115 1.68 0.55 -0.23
C ASP A 115 2.16 1.63 -1.21
N MET A 116 1.23 2.27 -1.93
CA MET A 116 1.57 3.35 -2.85
C MET A 116 2.25 4.52 -2.12
N GLN A 117 1.76 4.86 -0.93
CA GLN A 117 2.34 5.93 -0.12
C GLN A 117 3.75 5.57 0.38
N LEU A 118 3.96 4.33 0.87
CA LEU A 118 5.28 3.85 1.27
C LEU A 118 6.29 3.87 0.11
N ILE A 119 5.85 3.48 -1.08
CA ILE A 119 6.67 3.52 -2.30
C ILE A 119 6.97 4.97 -2.69
N ALA A 120 6.00 5.88 -2.60
CA ALA A 120 6.19 7.30 -2.86
C ALA A 120 7.19 7.95 -1.89
N GLU A 121 7.15 7.58 -0.60
CA GLU A 121 8.12 8.03 0.40
C GLU A 121 9.53 7.51 0.10
N ALA A 122 9.66 6.24 -0.29
CA ALA A 122 10.95 5.69 -0.72
C ALA A 122 11.50 6.44 -1.95
N TYR A 123 10.64 6.73 -2.93
CA TYR A 123 11.00 7.54 -4.09
C TYR A 123 11.45 8.95 -3.68
N ASP A 124 10.70 9.65 -2.83
CA ASP A 124 11.00 11.04 -2.46
C ASP A 124 12.34 11.14 -1.69
N VAL A 125 12.66 10.18 -0.83
CA VAL A 125 13.99 10.13 -0.20
C VAL A 125 15.10 10.00 -1.23
N LEU A 126 14.98 9.06 -2.18
CA LEU A 126 16.01 8.85 -3.20
C LEU A 126 16.11 10.02 -4.20
N LYS A 127 14.98 10.66 -4.51
CA LYS A 127 14.92 11.79 -5.45
C LYS A 127 15.37 13.10 -4.82
N SER A 128 15.00 13.36 -3.57
CA SER A 128 15.21 14.66 -2.94
C SER A 128 16.48 14.71 -2.10
N VAL A 129 16.84 13.63 -1.39
CA VAL A 129 18.08 13.57 -0.59
C VAL A 129 19.27 13.23 -1.47
N GLU A 130 19.17 12.13 -2.23
CA GLU A 130 20.28 11.61 -3.04
C GLU A 130 20.31 12.16 -4.47
N LYS A 131 19.23 12.81 -4.90
CA LYS A 131 19.12 13.45 -6.23
C LYS A 131 19.26 12.47 -7.40
N LEU A 132 18.85 11.21 -7.20
CA LEU A 132 18.88 10.21 -8.27
C LEU A 132 18.05 10.66 -9.49
N SER A 133 18.61 10.40 -10.67
CA SER A 133 17.91 10.57 -11.94
C SER A 133 16.81 9.52 -12.12
N ASN A 134 15.89 9.76 -13.05
CA ASN A 134 14.80 8.81 -13.29
C ASN A 134 15.31 7.48 -13.85
N GLU A 135 16.43 7.47 -14.59
CA GLU A 135 17.03 6.22 -15.08
C GLU A 135 17.66 5.42 -13.93
N GLU A 136 18.33 6.08 -12.97
CA GLU A 136 18.85 5.44 -11.77
C GLU A 136 17.72 4.91 -10.89
N LEU A 137 16.65 5.69 -10.69
CA LEU A 137 15.46 5.25 -9.96
C LEU A 137 14.80 4.03 -10.64
N ARG A 138 14.71 4.04 -11.97
CA ARG A 138 14.21 2.89 -12.73
C ARG A 138 15.04 1.65 -12.47
N GLN A 139 16.37 1.77 -12.51
CA GLN A 139 17.27 0.65 -12.25
C GLN A 139 17.10 0.13 -10.82
N VAL A 140 17.11 1.01 -9.82
CA VAL A 140 16.92 0.66 -8.41
C VAL A 140 15.61 -0.09 -8.18
N PHE A 141 14.47 0.42 -8.67
CA PHE A 141 13.18 -0.23 -8.49
C PHE A 141 13.06 -1.53 -9.28
N SER A 142 13.71 -1.63 -10.45
CA SER A 142 13.80 -2.89 -11.20
C SER A 142 14.56 -3.95 -10.43
N GLU A 143 15.69 -3.59 -9.80
CA GLU A 143 16.46 -4.49 -8.94
C GLU A 143 15.68 -4.91 -7.69
N TRP A 144 14.98 -3.97 -7.05
CA TRP A 144 14.11 -4.28 -5.90
C TRP A 144 13.01 -5.27 -6.27
N ASN A 145 12.46 -5.15 -7.49
CA ASN A 145 11.44 -6.06 -7.99
C ASN A 145 11.99 -7.47 -8.28
N ASN A 146 13.30 -7.63 -8.49
CA ASN A 146 13.95 -8.93 -8.63
C ASN A 146 14.31 -9.58 -7.28
N GLY A 147 13.96 -8.93 -6.16
CA GLY A 147 14.29 -9.39 -4.82
C GLY A 147 13.09 -9.47 -3.88
N ILE A 148 13.34 -9.18 -2.61
CA ILE A 148 12.35 -9.30 -1.51
C ILE A 148 11.15 -8.33 -1.63
N LEU A 149 11.24 -7.32 -2.50
CA LEU A 149 10.17 -6.36 -2.74
C LEU A 149 9.36 -6.68 -4.01
N LEU A 150 9.62 -7.82 -4.66
CA LEU A 150 8.89 -8.29 -5.83
C LEU A 150 7.38 -8.09 -5.64
N SER A 151 6.83 -7.15 -6.40
CA SER A 151 5.40 -6.85 -6.35
C SER A 151 4.99 -5.99 -7.54
N PHE A 152 3.74 -6.14 -7.98
CA PHE A 152 3.24 -5.41 -9.15
C PHE A 152 3.35 -3.88 -8.98
N LEU A 153 3.20 -3.35 -7.77
CA LEU A 153 3.36 -1.90 -7.54
C LEU A 153 4.81 -1.43 -7.73
N ILE A 154 5.81 -2.24 -7.35
CA ILE A 154 7.22 -1.91 -7.57
C ILE A 154 7.56 -2.00 -9.06
N GLU A 155 7.06 -3.03 -9.76
CA GLU A 155 7.20 -3.19 -11.21
C GLU A 155 6.69 -1.96 -11.98
N ILE A 156 5.43 -1.56 -11.76
CA ILE A 156 4.86 -0.41 -12.48
C ILE A 156 5.56 0.90 -12.09
N THR A 157 6.08 1.02 -10.86
CA THR A 157 6.85 2.19 -10.45
C THR A 157 8.16 2.28 -11.24
N ALA A 158 8.87 1.16 -11.42
CA ALA A 158 10.05 1.11 -12.28
C ALA A 158 9.72 1.50 -13.73
N ASP A 159 8.64 0.95 -14.29
CA ASP A 159 8.19 1.29 -15.64
C ASP A 159 7.87 2.78 -15.79
N ILE A 160 7.17 3.37 -14.80
CA ILE A 160 6.77 4.79 -14.80
C ILE A 160 7.99 5.71 -14.93
N PHE A 161 9.10 5.40 -14.25
CA PHE A 161 10.32 6.21 -14.34
C PHE A 161 10.93 6.23 -15.75
N GLY A 162 10.68 5.19 -16.57
CA GLY A 162 11.13 5.12 -17.96
C GLY A 162 10.22 5.80 -18.98
N ILE A 163 9.04 6.29 -18.57
CA ILE A 163 8.07 6.90 -19.49
C ILE A 163 8.50 8.33 -19.82
N LYS A 164 8.89 8.56 -21.07
CA LYS A 164 9.15 9.91 -21.60
C LYS A 164 7.86 10.69 -21.79
N ASP A 165 7.91 12.00 -21.62
CA ASP A 165 6.77 12.88 -21.91
C ASP A 165 6.50 12.90 -23.42
N ASP A 166 5.23 12.78 -23.82
CA ASP A 166 4.83 12.80 -25.24
C ASP A 166 4.62 14.21 -25.79
N LYS A 167 4.75 15.23 -24.94
CA LYS A 167 4.51 16.65 -25.25
C LYS A 167 5.72 17.56 -25.07
N GLY A 168 6.86 17.03 -24.64
CA GLY A 168 8.04 17.83 -24.33
C GLY A 168 9.24 16.99 -23.92
N GLU A 169 10.27 17.68 -23.44
CA GLU A 169 11.48 17.04 -22.93
C GLU A 169 11.32 16.57 -21.48
N GLY A 170 12.04 15.49 -21.16
CA GLY A 170 12.03 14.87 -19.83
C GLY A 170 11.07 13.69 -19.71
N TYR A 171 10.70 13.37 -18.47
CA TYR A 171 9.90 12.20 -18.14
C TYR A 171 8.50 12.61 -17.69
N LEU A 172 7.52 11.76 -17.98
CA LEU A 172 6.12 12.00 -17.67
C LEU A 172 5.90 12.23 -16.18
N VAL A 173 6.55 11.45 -15.32
CA VAL A 173 6.38 11.50 -13.86
C VAL A 173 6.68 12.89 -13.27
N ASP A 174 7.66 13.61 -13.83
CA ASP A 174 8.06 14.95 -13.39
C ASP A 174 7.06 16.04 -13.81
N LYS A 175 6.14 15.72 -14.74
CA LYS A 175 5.11 16.63 -15.26
C LYS A 175 3.72 16.31 -14.71
N VAL A 176 3.56 15.18 -14.02
CA VAL A 176 2.27 14.81 -13.40
C VAL A 176 2.01 15.73 -12.22
N LEU A 177 0.82 16.34 -12.22
CA LEU A 177 0.37 17.15 -11.09
C LEU A 177 0.30 16.30 -9.82
N ASP A 178 0.96 16.77 -8.76
CA ASP A 178 1.11 16.14 -7.45
C ASP A 178 -0.18 16.24 -6.58
N LYS A 179 -1.30 15.83 -7.18
CA LYS A 179 -2.62 15.81 -6.55
C LYS A 179 -3.20 14.41 -6.57
N THR A 180 -3.06 13.72 -5.44
CA THR A 180 -3.72 12.44 -5.19
C THR A 180 -5.03 12.65 -4.44
N ARG A 181 -6.15 12.13 -4.94
CA ARG A 181 -7.42 12.12 -4.22
C ARG A 181 -7.80 10.69 -3.86
N MET A 182 -7.82 10.37 -2.56
CA MET A 182 -8.43 9.12 -2.08
C MET A 182 -9.92 9.13 -2.43
N LYS A 183 -10.34 8.28 -3.36
CA LYS A 183 -11.76 8.13 -3.72
C LYS A 183 -12.42 7.09 -2.82
N GLY A 184 -13.56 7.45 -2.21
CA GLY A 184 -14.55 6.56 -1.57
C GLY A 184 -13.95 5.47 -0.66
N THR A 185 -13.63 4.32 -1.26
CA THR A 185 -13.22 3.08 -0.58
C THR A 185 -11.97 3.15 0.30
N GLY A 186 -10.95 3.94 -0.06
CA GLY A 186 -9.77 4.11 0.81
C GLY A 186 -10.13 4.85 2.11
N LYS A 187 -10.94 5.91 1.99
CA LYS A 187 -11.45 6.68 3.12
C LYS A 187 -12.32 5.80 4.04
N TRP A 188 -13.15 4.93 3.47
CA TRP A 188 -13.98 4.01 4.25
C TRP A 188 -13.14 3.10 5.14
N THR A 189 -12.00 2.60 4.68
CA THR A 189 -11.12 1.77 5.52
C THR A 189 -10.67 2.51 6.77
N VAL A 190 -10.25 3.78 6.61
CA VAL A 190 -9.80 4.62 7.74
C VAL A 190 -10.95 4.93 8.69
N GLN A 191 -12.14 5.22 8.16
CA GLN A 191 -13.33 5.48 8.96
C GLN A 191 -13.74 4.25 9.77
N GLN A 192 -13.75 3.07 9.13
CA GLN A 192 -14.08 1.81 9.79
C GLN A 192 -13.03 1.43 10.85
N ALA A 193 -11.75 1.66 10.57
CA ALA A 193 -10.69 1.46 11.56
C ALA A 193 -10.93 2.32 12.81
N ALA A 194 -11.29 3.60 12.62
CA ALA A 194 -11.62 4.49 13.72
C ALA A 194 -12.88 4.03 14.50
N GLU A 195 -13.95 3.65 13.80
CA GLU A 195 -15.19 3.14 14.43
C GLU A 195 -14.94 1.87 15.25
N LEU A 196 -14.08 0.97 14.77
CA LEU A 196 -13.72 -0.27 15.46
C LEU A 196 -12.60 -0.08 16.50
N SER A 197 -12.12 1.15 16.71
CA SER A 197 -10.98 1.46 17.58
C SER A 197 -9.71 0.65 17.23
N VAL A 198 -9.50 0.38 15.94
CA VAL A 198 -8.32 -0.29 15.39
C VAL A 198 -7.36 0.76 14.84
N ALA A 199 -6.11 0.75 15.31
CA ALA A 199 -5.08 1.64 14.79
C ALA A 199 -4.65 1.22 13.37
N ALA A 200 -4.87 2.09 12.39
CA ALA A 200 -4.43 1.91 10.99
C ALA A 200 -3.69 3.16 10.46
N PRO A 201 -2.60 3.60 11.11
CA PRO A 201 -1.99 4.90 10.86
C PRO A 201 -1.36 5.04 9.47
N THR A 202 -0.85 3.96 8.90
CA THR A 202 -0.20 3.92 7.57
C THR A 202 -1.17 4.24 6.42
N ILE A 203 -2.48 4.00 6.60
CA ILE A 203 -3.50 4.15 5.55
C ILE A 203 -4.10 5.57 5.54
N ALA A 204 -3.99 6.32 6.63
CA ALA A 204 -4.74 7.55 6.89
C ALA A 204 -4.21 8.81 6.16
N LEU A 205 -3.48 8.66 5.05
CA LEU A 205 -2.57 9.68 4.55
C LEU A 205 -3.07 10.36 3.27
N GLY A 206 -3.06 11.69 3.28
CA GLY A 206 -3.37 12.54 2.15
C GLY A 206 -3.36 14.01 2.57
N LEU A 207 -2.49 14.81 1.96
CA LEU A 207 -2.43 16.25 2.21
C LEU A 207 -3.44 16.99 1.33
N LYS A 208 -4.01 18.07 1.87
CA LYS A 208 -4.96 18.92 1.15
C LYS A 208 -4.25 20.04 0.38
N ASP A 209 -5.01 20.74 -0.47
CA ASP A 209 -4.51 21.80 -1.34
C ASP A 209 -3.91 23.00 -0.57
N GLU A 210 -4.33 23.21 0.68
CA GLU A 210 -3.81 24.22 1.60
C GLU A 210 -2.28 24.13 1.80
N ARG A 211 -1.67 22.96 1.55
CA ARG A 211 -0.21 22.78 1.57
C ARG A 211 0.53 23.70 0.60
N ILE A 212 -0.09 24.07 -0.53
CA ILE A 212 0.54 24.89 -1.57
C ILE A 212 0.72 26.32 -1.04
N GLU A 213 -0.30 26.86 -0.36
CA GLU A 213 -0.21 28.18 0.27
C GLU A 213 0.77 28.16 1.44
N ALA A 214 0.75 27.10 2.28
CA ALA A 214 1.74 26.93 3.33
C ALA A 214 3.17 26.91 2.77
N ALA A 215 3.43 26.19 1.68
CA ALA A 215 4.75 26.12 1.05
C ALA A 215 5.25 27.51 0.60
N LYS A 216 4.39 28.35 0.02
CA LYS A 216 4.74 29.73 -0.35
C LYS A 216 5.14 30.57 0.87
N VAL A 217 4.39 30.42 1.97
CA VAL A 217 4.59 31.15 3.23
C VAL A 217 5.92 30.78 3.92
N PHE A 218 6.30 29.50 3.92
CA PHE A 218 7.56 29.06 4.54
C PHE A 218 8.77 29.27 3.62
N THR A 219 8.61 29.07 2.31
CA THR A 219 9.68 29.33 1.33
C THR A 219 10.10 30.80 1.35
N SER A 220 9.14 31.73 1.42
CA SER A 220 9.45 33.18 1.51
C SER A 220 10.17 33.57 2.80
N ARG A 221 10.20 32.70 3.81
CA ARG A 221 10.92 32.88 5.08
C ARG A 221 12.23 32.09 5.15
N GLY A 222 12.71 31.55 4.03
CA GLY A 222 13.96 30.79 3.96
C GLY A 222 13.85 29.32 4.40
N LEU A 223 12.64 28.82 4.68
CA LEU A 223 12.37 27.41 4.95
C LEU A 223 11.81 26.74 3.68
N GLY A 224 12.62 26.72 2.63
CA GLY A 224 12.31 26.04 1.38
C GLY A 224 13.35 24.98 1.04
N GLY A 225 12.93 23.90 0.38
CA GLY A 225 13.83 22.85 -0.09
C GLY A 225 14.30 21.88 0.99
N VAL A 226 15.24 21.03 0.62
CA VAL A 226 15.85 20.00 1.48
C VAL A 226 16.81 20.66 2.46
N MET A 227 16.65 20.40 3.76
CA MET A 227 17.29 21.19 4.83
C MET A 227 18.74 20.82 5.12
N ALA A 228 19.20 19.62 4.74
CA ALA A 228 20.55 19.16 5.06
C ALA A 228 21.15 18.33 3.91
N ASP A 229 22.37 18.70 3.49
CA ASP A 229 23.29 17.79 2.80
C ASP A 229 23.88 16.86 3.86
N VAL A 230 23.23 15.72 4.09
CA VAL A 230 23.81 14.65 4.89
C VAL A 230 24.75 13.90 3.94
N ALA A 231 26.06 13.90 4.23
CA ALA A 231 27.01 13.08 3.48
C ALA A 231 26.68 11.60 3.73
N ILE A 232 26.10 10.94 2.73
CA ILE A 232 25.67 9.54 2.80
C ILE A 232 26.24 8.80 1.59
N ASP A 233 26.65 7.56 1.80
CA ASP A 233 26.97 6.66 0.69
C ASP A 233 25.69 6.27 -0.06
N THR A 234 25.63 6.59 -1.36
CA THR A 234 24.47 6.36 -2.24
C THR A 234 23.94 4.94 -2.16
N ASN A 235 24.84 3.96 -2.30
CA ASN A 235 24.48 2.54 -2.32
C ASN A 235 23.90 2.10 -0.97
N LYS A 236 24.50 2.58 0.12
CA LYS A 236 24.00 2.35 1.46
C LYS A 236 22.63 2.98 1.68
N LEU A 237 22.38 4.20 1.19
CA LEU A 237 21.07 4.83 1.31
C LEU A 237 20.00 4.06 0.54
N VAL A 238 20.31 3.63 -0.68
CA VAL A 238 19.41 2.80 -1.51
C VAL A 238 19.06 1.50 -0.79
N ASP A 239 20.04 0.78 -0.24
CA ASP A 239 19.75 -0.42 0.54
C ASP A 239 18.97 -0.10 1.82
N ASP A 240 19.33 0.98 2.52
CA ASP A 240 18.67 1.35 3.75
C ASP A 240 17.17 1.66 3.49
N VAL A 241 16.85 2.42 2.45
CA VAL A 241 15.47 2.71 2.01
C VAL A 241 14.74 1.42 1.62
N ARG A 242 15.40 0.51 0.88
CA ARG A 242 14.82 -0.79 0.50
C ARG A 242 14.39 -1.61 1.72
N GLN A 243 15.26 -1.70 2.73
CA GLN A 243 14.97 -2.43 3.96
C GLN A 243 13.87 -1.77 4.80
N ALA A 244 13.86 -0.43 4.86
CA ALA A 244 12.83 0.33 5.55
C ALA A 244 11.45 0.16 4.89
N LEU A 245 11.40 0.21 3.55
CA LEU A 245 10.20 -0.04 2.75
C LEU A 245 9.67 -1.46 2.99
N TYR A 246 10.55 -2.46 2.96
CA TYR A 246 10.16 -3.85 3.24
C TYR A 246 9.56 -3.98 4.66
N ALA A 247 10.25 -3.43 5.68
CA ALA A 247 9.81 -3.51 7.07
C ALA A 247 8.47 -2.77 7.32
N SER A 248 8.18 -1.72 6.57
CA SER A 248 6.94 -0.95 6.68
C SER A 248 5.74 -1.61 5.97
N LYS A 249 5.99 -2.46 4.97
CA LYS A 249 4.97 -3.09 4.11
C LYS A 249 4.59 -4.52 4.51
N ILE A 250 5.59 -5.31 4.93
CA ILE A 250 5.62 -6.78 5.11
C ILE A 250 4.32 -7.53 4.70
N CYS A 251 4.26 -7.93 3.41
CA CYS A 251 3.13 -8.67 2.84
C CYS A 251 3.43 -10.15 2.49
N ASP A 252 4.70 -10.51 2.23
CA ASP A 252 5.09 -11.79 1.56
C ASP A 252 4.91 -13.06 2.41
N ARG A 253 4.38 -12.97 3.63
CA ARG A 253 4.31 -14.14 4.54
C ARG A 253 3.01 -14.25 5.30
N ILE A 254 2.03 -13.41 4.98
CA ILE A 254 0.78 -13.33 5.74
C ILE A 254 0.05 -14.68 5.73
N LYS A 255 -0.09 -15.31 4.55
CA LYS A 255 -0.71 -16.64 4.44
C LYS A 255 0.01 -17.67 5.31
N LYS A 256 1.34 -17.78 5.18
CA LYS A 256 2.14 -18.76 5.94
C LYS A 256 2.06 -18.52 7.46
N ALA A 257 2.00 -17.27 7.92
CA ALA A 257 1.82 -16.95 9.33
C ALA A 257 0.46 -17.44 9.86
N TYR A 258 -0.62 -17.22 9.11
CA TYR A 258 -1.95 -17.72 9.48
C TYR A 258 -2.13 -19.23 9.26
N ASP A 259 -1.41 -19.85 8.32
CA ASP A 259 -1.34 -21.31 8.20
C ASP A 259 -0.67 -21.94 9.44
N ARG A 260 0.37 -21.30 9.98
CA ARG A 260 1.03 -21.71 11.24
C ARG A 260 0.15 -21.50 12.46
N ASN A 261 -0.50 -20.33 12.55
CA ASN A 261 -1.38 -19.98 13.66
C ASN A 261 -2.61 -19.22 13.16
N PRO A 262 -3.75 -19.92 12.96
CA PRO A 262 -4.99 -19.28 12.52
C PRO A 262 -5.55 -18.25 13.52
N ASN A 263 -5.18 -18.35 14.80
CA ASN A 263 -5.63 -17.47 15.88
C ASN A 263 -4.61 -16.37 16.21
N LEU A 264 -3.71 -16.06 15.29
CA LEU A 264 -2.69 -15.03 15.47
C LEU A 264 -3.36 -13.66 15.68
N ALA A 265 -3.19 -13.08 16.87
CA ALA A 265 -3.79 -11.81 17.23
C ALA A 265 -3.22 -10.62 16.43
N ASN A 266 -1.94 -10.70 16.05
CA ASN A 266 -1.25 -9.67 15.25
C ASN A 266 -0.06 -10.28 14.49
N LEU A 267 0.17 -9.83 13.25
CA LEU A 267 1.30 -10.30 12.45
C LEU A 267 2.67 -9.99 13.08
N ILE A 268 2.79 -8.93 13.88
CA ILE A 268 4.06 -8.55 14.54
C ILE A 268 4.55 -9.64 15.50
N VAL A 269 3.64 -10.45 16.08
CA VAL A 269 4.03 -11.52 17.02
C VAL A 269 4.29 -12.86 16.34
N ASP A 270 4.11 -12.97 15.03
CA ASP A 270 4.59 -14.14 14.30
C ASP A 270 6.14 -14.16 14.30
N PRO A 271 6.79 -15.31 14.61
CA PRO A 271 8.24 -15.37 14.73
C PRO A 271 9.03 -14.94 13.49
N GLU A 272 8.53 -15.24 12.28
CA GLU A 272 9.23 -14.87 11.05
C GLU A 272 9.08 -13.37 10.75
N PHE A 273 7.91 -12.80 11.01
CA PHE A 273 7.68 -11.36 10.90
C PHE A 273 8.51 -10.59 11.93
N ALA A 274 8.49 -11.04 13.19
CA ALA A 274 9.28 -10.44 14.26
C ALA A 274 10.77 -10.42 13.92
N LYS A 275 11.31 -11.56 13.44
CA LYS A 275 12.71 -11.64 12.97
C LYS A 275 12.98 -10.65 11.84
N GLY A 276 12.10 -10.59 10.84
CA GLY A 276 12.24 -9.68 9.70
C GLY A 276 12.29 -8.20 10.11
N ILE A 277 11.45 -7.80 11.08
CA ILE A 277 11.46 -6.45 11.65
C ILE A 277 12.72 -6.22 12.49
N MET A 278 13.13 -7.17 13.34
CA MET A 278 14.32 -7.04 14.18
C MET A 278 15.60 -6.81 13.39
N GLU A 279 15.75 -7.48 12.24
CA GLU A 279 16.87 -7.31 11.33
C GLU A 279 16.91 -5.91 10.68
N ARG A 280 15.75 -5.26 10.50
CA ARG A 280 15.61 -4.05 9.68
C ARG A 280 15.28 -2.79 10.47
N GLN A 281 14.84 -2.89 11.71
CA GLN A 281 14.40 -1.74 12.52
C GLN A 281 15.50 -0.68 12.71
N SER A 282 16.78 -1.08 12.74
CA SER A 282 17.88 -0.11 12.86
C SER A 282 18.00 0.73 11.58
N THR A 283 17.86 0.08 10.44
CA THR A 283 17.84 0.68 9.11
C THR A 283 16.62 1.56 8.90
N TRP A 284 15.46 1.07 9.30
CA TRP A 284 14.21 1.81 9.27
C TRP A 284 14.30 3.11 10.07
N ARG A 285 14.86 3.06 11.28
CA ARG A 285 15.15 4.28 12.07
C ARG A 285 16.08 5.24 11.35
N ARG A 286 17.17 4.75 10.75
CA ARG A 286 18.12 5.61 10.02
C ARG A 286 17.44 6.37 8.91
N VAL A 287 16.65 5.69 8.08
CA VAL A 287 15.89 6.31 6.98
C VAL A 287 14.93 7.37 7.53
N ALA A 288 14.15 7.05 8.56
CA ALA A 288 13.26 8.03 9.18
C ALA A 288 14.01 9.26 9.74
N SER A 289 15.17 9.06 10.38
CA SER A 289 16.01 10.15 10.87
C SER A 289 16.59 11.01 9.75
N ILE A 290 17.08 10.38 8.67
CA ILE A 290 17.59 11.10 7.48
C ILE A 290 16.47 11.97 6.90
N SER A 291 15.28 11.40 6.66
CA SER A 291 14.16 12.16 6.11
C SER A 291 13.77 13.34 6.98
N ILE A 292 13.65 13.15 8.30
CA ILE A 292 13.32 14.23 9.24
C ILE A 292 14.39 15.34 9.19
N ASN A 293 15.67 14.97 9.26
CA ASN A 293 16.78 15.94 9.24
C ASN A 293 16.91 16.67 7.89
N SER A 294 16.53 16.01 6.80
CA SER A 294 16.50 16.58 5.45
C SER A 294 15.21 17.35 5.15
N GLY A 295 14.24 17.39 6.06
CA GLY A 295 12.95 18.06 5.84
C GLY A 295 12.00 17.32 4.87
N ILE A 296 12.24 16.03 4.63
CA ILE A 296 11.43 15.17 3.77
C ILE A 296 10.30 14.54 4.58
N SER A 297 9.07 14.65 4.08
CA SER A 297 7.89 14.11 4.75
C SER A 297 7.82 12.59 4.57
N MET A 298 7.69 11.85 5.67
CA MET A 298 7.61 10.39 5.66
C MET A 298 6.50 9.86 6.57
N PRO A 299 5.23 10.25 6.34
CA PRO A 299 4.16 9.94 7.28
C PRO A 299 3.83 8.43 7.41
N ALA A 300 3.94 7.64 6.33
CA ALA A 300 3.61 6.22 6.37
C ALA A 300 4.68 5.41 7.10
N MET A 301 5.96 5.58 6.74
CA MET A 301 7.02 4.81 7.41
C MET A 301 7.21 5.27 8.86
N SER A 302 7.13 6.58 9.16
CA SER A 302 7.29 7.07 10.54
C SER A 302 6.15 6.62 11.45
N SER A 303 4.91 6.66 10.98
CA SER A 303 3.77 6.22 11.77
C SER A 303 3.73 4.70 11.96
N SER A 304 4.18 3.94 10.95
CA SER A 304 4.36 2.48 11.05
C SER A 304 5.45 2.12 12.07
N LEU A 305 6.56 2.88 12.11
CA LEU A 305 7.62 2.73 13.10
C LEU A 305 7.13 3.07 14.51
N ALA A 306 6.36 4.16 14.66
CA ALA A 306 5.74 4.53 15.93
C ALA A 306 4.75 3.46 16.41
N TYR A 307 3.93 2.91 15.51
CA TYR A 307 3.02 1.80 15.80
C TYR A 307 3.78 0.57 16.31
N PHE A 308 4.86 0.16 15.63
CA PHE A 308 5.73 -0.93 16.09
C PHE A 308 6.27 -0.68 17.50
N TYR A 309 6.75 0.54 17.80
CA TYR A 309 7.26 0.88 19.12
C TYR A 309 6.20 0.90 20.22
N SER A 310 4.98 1.30 19.89
CA SER A 310 3.85 1.20 20.81
C SER A 310 3.50 -0.26 21.07
N TYR A 311 3.41 -1.08 20.01
CA TYR A 311 2.95 -2.47 20.13
C TYR A 311 3.93 -3.38 20.87
N ARG A 312 5.23 -3.10 20.84
CA ARG A 312 6.27 -3.93 21.50
C ARG A 312 6.54 -3.59 22.97
N ARG A 313 5.93 -2.52 23.51
CA ARG A 313 6.17 -2.07 24.89
C ARG A 313 5.03 -2.50 25.79
N GLU A 314 5.38 -3.13 26.92
CA GLU A 314 4.40 -3.51 27.94
C GLU A 314 3.75 -2.29 28.62
N ARG A 315 4.52 -1.22 28.82
CA ARG A 315 4.05 0.03 29.42
C ARG A 315 4.13 1.19 28.44
N LEU A 316 3.01 1.87 28.27
CA LEU A 316 2.86 3.08 27.45
C LEU A 316 2.60 4.31 28.33
N LEU A 317 2.35 5.44 27.67
CA LEU A 317 2.15 6.75 28.31
C LEU A 317 0.71 6.95 28.84
N ASP A 318 -0.16 5.96 28.64
CA ASP A 318 -1.58 6.06 28.95
C ASP A 318 -1.86 6.21 30.45
N ASN A 319 -0.94 5.78 31.32
CA ASN A 319 -1.04 5.99 32.76
C ASN A 319 -1.14 7.49 33.12
N LEU A 320 -0.36 8.35 32.46
CA LEU A 320 -0.43 9.79 32.67
C LEU A 320 -1.70 10.38 32.06
N VAL A 321 -2.10 9.91 30.88
CA VAL A 321 -3.34 10.38 30.23
C VAL A 321 -4.57 10.04 31.08
N GLN A 322 -4.61 8.85 31.70
CA GLN A 322 -5.67 8.49 32.62
C GLN A 322 -5.62 9.35 33.89
N ALA A 323 -4.44 9.55 34.48
CA ALA A 323 -4.29 10.44 35.64
C ALA A 323 -4.74 11.89 35.35
N GLN A 324 -4.49 12.38 34.13
CA GLN A 324 -4.97 13.69 33.69
C GLN A 324 -6.51 13.71 33.60
N LYS A 325 -7.12 12.66 33.03
CA LYS A 325 -8.59 12.54 32.91
C LYS A 325 -9.30 12.45 34.25
N ASP A 326 -8.67 11.81 35.22
CA ASP A 326 -9.22 11.68 36.57
C ASP A 326 -9.08 12.97 37.40
N TYR A 327 -8.15 13.86 37.00
CA TYR A 327 -7.86 15.09 37.75
C TYR A 327 -8.86 16.23 37.49
N PHE A 328 -9.39 16.36 36.26
CA PHE A 328 -10.34 17.42 35.90
C PHE A 328 -11.79 16.93 35.90
#